data_AF-A0A8I6WN92-F1
#
_entry.id   AF-A0A8I6WN92-F1
#
_cell.length_a   1.000
_cell.length_b   1.000
_cell.length_c   1.000
_cell.angle_alpha   90.00
_cell.angle_beta   90.00
_cell.angle_gamma   90.00
#
_symmetry.space_group_name_H-M   'P 1'
#
loop_
_entity.id
_entity.type
_entity.pdbx_description
1 polymer ?
#
loop_
_entity_poly.entity_id
_entity_poly.type
_entity_poly.pdbx_seq_one_letter_code
_entity_poly.pdbx_strand_id
1 'polypeptide(L)'
;MATLNLPSWGYGLRYRYGLFKQRIAKEGQEEIAEDWLDKFSPWEIVRHDVVYPIRFFGHVEISPDGRRKWAAGEVLNALAYDVPIPGYKTKNAISLRLWDAKATAADFNLFQFNDGQYESAAQLHSRAQQICAVLYPGDATEEGKLLRLKQQYFLCSASLQDIIFRFKERKPDRVSGKWSEFPSKVAVQMNDTHPTLAIPELMRLLMDEEGLGWDEAWDVTNKTVAYTNHTVLPEALEKWSQAVMRKLLPRHMEIIEEIDKRFREMVISTRKDMEGKIESMRVLDNNPQKPVVRMANLCVVAAHTVNGVAELHSNILKEELFADYLSIWPKKFQNKTNGITPRRWLRFCNPELSEIVTKWLKTDKWTSNLDLLTGLRKFADDEKLHAEWAAAKLASKKRLAKHVLDVTGVTIDPNSLFDIQIKRIHEYKRQLLNILGAVYRYKKLKEMSAEERQKVTPRTVMNVNPAMALVDWC
;
A
#
# COMPACT_ATOMS: atom_id res chain seq x y z
N MET A 1 10.06 -2.09 -12.41
CA MET A 1 9.35 -1.34 -13.47
C MET A 1 10.32 -0.46 -14.27
N ALA A 2 10.83 0.66 -13.73
CA ALA A 2 11.72 1.57 -14.46
C ALA A 2 12.94 0.88 -15.14
N THR A 3 13.72 0.10 -14.39
CA THR A 3 14.87 -0.67 -14.93
C THR A 3 14.49 -1.65 -16.06
N LEU A 4 13.26 -2.15 -16.06
CA LEU A 4 12.78 -3.11 -17.07
C LEU A 4 12.09 -2.41 -18.26
N ASN A 5 12.16 -1.08 -18.32
CA ASN A 5 11.53 -0.26 -19.35
C ASN A 5 10.01 -0.46 -19.49
N LEU A 6 9.34 -0.89 -18.41
CA LEU A 6 7.89 -1.08 -18.43
C LEU A 6 7.15 0.27 -18.30
N PRO A 7 6.13 0.53 -19.13
CA PRO A 7 5.32 1.75 -19.08
C PRO A 7 4.31 1.68 -17.93
N SER A 8 4.75 2.01 -16.72
CA SER A 8 3.95 1.88 -15.49
C SER A 8 4.23 3.04 -14.54
N TRP A 9 3.22 3.52 -13.82
CA TRP A 9 3.37 4.53 -12.76
C TRP A 9 2.88 3.98 -11.42
N GLY A 10 3.37 4.57 -10.34
CA GLY A 10 2.77 4.44 -9.01
C GLY A 10 1.90 5.64 -8.69
N TYR A 11 0.78 5.43 -8.00
CA TYR A 11 -0.05 6.49 -7.44
C TYR A 11 -0.13 6.34 -5.93
N GLY A 12 -0.11 7.46 -5.20
CA GLY A 12 -0.18 7.48 -3.74
C GLY A 12 -0.65 8.82 -3.18
N LEU A 13 -0.73 8.93 -1.87
CA LEU A 13 -1.00 10.19 -1.18
C LEU A 13 0.30 10.83 -0.67
N ARG A 14 0.37 12.15 -0.70
CA ARG A 14 1.52 12.92 -0.23
C ARG A 14 1.43 13.21 1.28
N TYR A 15 1.64 12.17 2.10
CA TYR A 15 1.52 12.30 3.56
C TYR A 15 2.56 13.26 4.16
N ARG A 16 2.09 14.24 4.94
CA ARG A 16 2.92 15.27 5.54
C ARG A 16 3.73 14.76 6.72
N TYR A 17 3.08 14.02 7.62
CA TYR A 17 3.65 13.61 8.90
C TYR A 17 3.94 12.10 8.97
N GLY A 18 3.88 11.40 7.83
CA GLY A 18 4.17 9.97 7.73
C GLY A 18 3.24 9.13 8.61
N LEU A 19 3.78 8.06 9.22
CA LEU A 19 3.10 7.34 10.28
C LEU A 19 3.42 8.00 11.63
N PHE A 20 4.70 7.96 12.03
CA PHE A 20 5.31 8.75 13.09
C PHE A 20 6.82 8.52 13.06
N LYS A 21 7.58 9.46 13.60
CA LYS A 21 8.99 9.33 13.95
C LYS A 21 9.09 8.79 15.38
N GLN A 22 9.77 7.65 15.51
CA GLN A 22 9.92 6.96 16.79
C GLN A 22 11.00 7.61 17.64
N ARG A 23 10.70 7.88 18.92
CA ARG A 23 11.69 8.20 19.95
C ARG A 23 11.60 7.16 21.08
N ILE A 24 12.74 6.81 21.67
CA ILE A 24 12.79 5.96 22.86
C ILE A 24 13.12 6.85 24.05
N ALA A 25 12.12 7.06 24.92
CA ALA A 25 12.23 7.75 26.19
C ALA A 25 12.33 6.74 27.35
N LYS A 26 12.43 7.24 28.59
CA LYS A 26 12.52 6.39 29.79
C LYS A 26 11.32 5.44 29.94
N GLU A 27 10.12 5.90 29.57
CA GLU A 27 8.87 5.14 29.68
C GLU A 27 8.62 4.22 28.46
N GLY A 28 9.50 4.24 27.45
CA GLY A 28 9.38 3.43 26.24
C GLY A 28 9.25 4.26 24.96
N GLN A 29 8.44 3.78 24.03
CA GLN A 29 8.22 4.47 22.75
C GLN A 29 7.40 5.74 22.94
N GLU A 30 7.83 6.81 22.28
CA GLU A 30 7.05 8.01 22.03
C GLU A 30 6.95 8.26 20.52
N GLU A 31 5.81 8.80 20.11
CA GLU A 31 5.45 9.04 18.72
C GLU A 31 5.43 10.55 18.48
N ILE A 32 6.23 11.03 17.53
CA ILE A 32 6.23 12.42 17.09
C ILE A 32 5.99 12.48 15.58
N ALA A 33 5.42 13.59 15.10
CA ALA A 33 5.19 13.78 13.68
C ALA A 33 6.52 13.84 12.90
N GLU A 34 6.53 13.30 11.68
CA GLU A 34 7.68 13.44 10.76
C GLU A 34 7.77 14.89 10.25
N ASP A 35 8.99 15.38 10.03
CA ASP A 35 9.31 16.76 9.66
C ASP A 35 9.84 16.88 8.20
N TRP A 36 9.67 15.83 7.39
CA TRP A 36 10.32 15.69 6.08
C TRP A 36 9.88 16.74 5.03
N LEU A 37 8.74 17.41 5.25
CA LEU A 37 8.19 18.46 4.39
C LEU A 37 8.15 19.85 5.03
N ASP A 38 8.70 20.02 6.23
CA ASP A 38 8.67 21.32 6.92
C ASP A 38 9.46 22.40 6.18
N LYS A 39 10.51 21.97 5.46
CA LYS A 39 11.21 22.83 4.50
C LYS A 39 10.59 22.65 3.12
N PHE A 40 11.06 21.64 2.38
CA PHE A 40 10.54 21.22 1.09
C PHE A 40 11.23 19.89 0.70
N SER A 41 10.62 19.11 -0.20
CA SER A 41 11.30 17.99 -0.85
C SER A 41 11.90 18.45 -2.18
N PRO A 42 13.21 18.30 -2.41
CA PRO A 42 13.83 18.68 -3.68
C PRO A 42 13.54 17.67 -4.81
N TRP A 43 12.90 16.54 -4.49
CA TRP A 43 12.72 15.42 -5.42
C TRP A 43 11.39 15.45 -6.19
N GLU A 44 10.44 16.25 -5.72
CA GLU A 44 9.09 16.28 -6.27
C GLU A 44 8.88 17.49 -7.18
N ILE A 45 8.02 17.31 -8.17
CA ILE A 45 7.65 18.34 -9.13
C ILE A 45 6.14 18.53 -9.05
N VAL A 46 5.71 19.69 -8.56
CA VAL A 46 4.29 20.06 -8.55
C VAL A 46 3.78 20.26 -9.98
N ARG A 47 2.56 19.78 -10.25
CA ARG A 47 1.84 19.93 -11.53
C ARG A 47 0.57 20.73 -11.30
N HIS A 48 0.69 22.06 -11.30
CA HIS A 48 -0.45 22.96 -11.06
C HIS A 48 -1.56 22.87 -12.12
N ASP A 49 -1.22 22.35 -13.30
CA ASP A 49 -2.14 22.04 -14.40
C ASP A 49 -2.91 20.72 -14.20
N VAL A 50 -2.44 19.84 -13.30
CA VAL A 50 -3.04 18.53 -13.01
C VAL A 50 -3.76 18.60 -11.67
N VAL A 51 -5.03 19.00 -11.72
CA VAL A 51 -5.92 19.13 -10.57
C VAL A 51 -7.25 18.46 -10.88
N TYR A 52 -7.68 17.55 -10.00
CA TYR A 52 -8.96 16.85 -10.14
C TYR A 52 -9.88 17.10 -8.95
N PRO A 53 -11.18 17.41 -9.17
CA PRO A 53 -12.15 17.58 -8.09
C PRO A 53 -12.59 16.22 -7.53
N ILE A 54 -12.58 16.11 -6.21
CA ILE A 54 -12.99 14.92 -5.46
C ILE A 54 -14.13 15.31 -4.53
N ARG A 55 -15.28 14.67 -4.71
CA ARG A 55 -16.49 14.93 -3.91
C ARG A 55 -16.56 14.01 -2.69
N PHE A 56 -17.19 14.46 -1.61
CA PHE A 56 -17.58 13.66 -0.46
C PHE A 56 -18.99 14.04 0.00
N PHE A 57 -19.70 13.11 0.63
CA PHE A 57 -21.09 13.28 1.09
C PHE A 57 -22.04 13.59 -0.08
N GLY A 58 -23.00 14.51 0.08
CA GLY A 58 -23.96 14.84 -0.96
C GLY A 58 -25.02 13.76 -1.17
N HIS A 59 -25.63 13.74 -2.36
CA HIS A 59 -26.70 12.81 -2.71
C HIS A 59 -26.75 12.55 -4.22
N VAL A 60 -27.50 11.51 -4.63
CA VAL A 60 -27.67 11.16 -6.04
C VAL A 60 -28.93 11.81 -6.59
N GLU A 61 -28.76 12.63 -7.62
CA GLU A 61 -29.84 13.18 -8.42
C GLU A 61 -30.15 12.22 -9.58
N ILE A 62 -31.43 12.07 -9.91
CA ILE A 62 -31.89 11.26 -11.04
C ILE A 62 -32.54 12.20 -12.04
N SER A 63 -31.98 12.28 -13.25
CA SER A 63 -32.54 13.08 -14.33
C SER A 63 -33.76 12.39 -14.95
N PRO A 64 -34.62 13.11 -15.69
CA PRO A 64 -35.82 12.54 -16.31
C PRO A 64 -35.56 11.39 -17.28
N ASP A 65 -34.38 11.34 -17.89
CA ASP A 65 -33.92 10.25 -18.77
C ASP A 65 -33.34 9.04 -18.00
N GLY A 66 -33.39 9.06 -16.67
CA GLY A 66 -32.92 7.99 -15.79
C GLY A 66 -31.42 8.02 -15.48
N ARG A 67 -30.65 8.96 -16.03
CA ARG A 67 -29.23 9.11 -15.68
C ARG A 67 -29.10 9.55 -14.22
N ARG A 68 -28.03 9.08 -13.58
CA ARG A 68 -27.73 9.36 -12.18
C ARG A 68 -26.54 10.31 -12.14
N LYS A 69 -26.58 11.30 -11.25
CA LYS A 69 -25.49 12.24 -11.05
C LYS A 69 -25.26 12.45 -9.57
N TRP A 70 -24.01 12.42 -9.15
CA TRP A 70 -23.65 12.72 -7.78
C TRP A 70 -23.50 14.24 -7.58
N ALA A 71 -24.33 14.81 -6.71
CA ALA A 71 -24.46 16.25 -6.50
C ALA A 71 -24.31 16.66 -5.02
N ALA A 72 -24.11 17.96 -4.80
CA ALA A 72 -23.91 18.59 -3.49
C ALA A 72 -22.73 17.99 -2.69
N GLY A 73 -22.68 18.25 -1.38
CA GLY A 73 -21.60 17.78 -0.51
C GLY A 73 -20.32 18.61 -0.60
N GLU A 74 -19.25 18.07 -0.06
CA GLU A 74 -17.93 18.70 -0.02
C GLU A 74 -17.17 18.39 -1.32
N VAL A 75 -16.46 19.37 -1.88
CA VAL A 75 -15.54 19.14 -3.00
C VAL A 75 -14.16 19.64 -2.60
N LEU A 76 -13.17 18.77 -2.72
CA LEU A 76 -11.75 19.07 -2.52
C LEU A 76 -11.00 18.83 -3.82
N ASN A 77 -9.83 19.44 -3.97
CA ASN A 77 -8.99 19.29 -5.14
C ASN A 77 -7.79 18.39 -4.84
N ALA A 78 -7.52 17.45 -5.74
CA ALA A 78 -6.32 16.63 -5.75
C ALA A 78 -5.27 17.25 -6.67
N LEU A 79 -4.22 17.82 -6.07
CA LEU A 79 -3.07 18.38 -6.78
C LEU A 79 -1.98 17.32 -6.96
N ALA A 80 -1.48 17.14 -8.18
CA ALA A 80 -0.42 16.17 -8.46
C ALA A 80 0.99 16.70 -8.11
N TYR A 81 1.78 15.82 -7.51
CA TYR A 81 3.22 15.93 -7.35
C TYR A 81 3.89 14.70 -7.96
N ASP A 82 4.76 14.90 -8.96
CA ASP A 82 5.50 13.81 -9.57
C ASP A 82 6.86 13.61 -8.88
N VAL A 83 7.14 12.38 -8.44
CA VAL A 83 8.47 11.96 -7.96
C VAL A 83 9.08 11.03 -9.01
N PRO A 84 10.11 11.47 -9.76
CA PRO A 84 10.75 10.64 -10.78
C PRO A 84 11.43 9.40 -10.17
N ILE A 85 11.16 8.23 -10.76
CA ILE A 85 11.75 6.94 -10.40
C ILE A 85 12.67 6.48 -11.53
N PRO A 86 14.00 6.74 -11.44
CA PRO A 86 14.94 6.40 -12.50
C PRO A 86 15.21 4.89 -12.56
N GLY A 87 15.33 4.37 -13.79
CA GLY A 87 15.78 3.00 -14.04
C GLY A 87 17.30 2.86 -13.98
N TYR A 88 17.77 1.69 -13.56
CA TYR A 88 19.21 1.38 -13.56
C TYR A 88 19.72 1.08 -14.98
N LYS A 89 20.74 1.82 -15.43
CA LYS A 89 21.35 1.70 -16.78
C LYS A 89 20.32 1.77 -17.93
N THR A 90 19.35 2.68 -17.82
CA THR A 90 18.38 2.99 -18.89
C THR A 90 18.01 4.46 -18.86
N LYS A 91 17.53 5.00 -19.98
CA LYS A 91 16.95 6.35 -20.06
C LYS A 91 15.56 6.43 -19.41
N ASN A 92 14.88 5.29 -19.24
CA ASN A 92 13.52 5.28 -18.70
C ASN A 92 13.50 5.77 -17.25
N ALA A 93 12.72 6.83 -17.02
CA ALA A 93 12.29 7.28 -15.70
C ALA A 93 10.76 7.31 -15.69
N ILE A 94 10.15 6.61 -14.72
CA ILE A 94 8.70 6.59 -14.53
C ILE A 94 8.31 7.55 -13.39
N SER A 95 7.02 7.78 -13.16
CA SER A 95 6.56 8.61 -12.04
C SER A 95 6.00 7.77 -10.89
N LEU A 96 6.30 8.19 -9.66
CA LEU A 96 5.40 8.03 -8.53
C LEU A 96 4.62 9.35 -8.40
N ARG A 97 3.36 9.35 -8.80
CA ARG A 97 2.48 10.52 -8.68
C ARG A 97 1.78 10.50 -7.33
N LEU A 98 1.98 11.57 -6.56
CA LEU A 98 1.41 11.74 -5.23
C LEU A 98 0.33 12.82 -5.26
N TRP A 99 -0.78 12.57 -4.59
CA TRP A 99 -1.89 13.52 -4.48
C TRP A 99 -1.82 14.29 -3.16
N ASP A 100 -1.89 15.61 -3.25
CA ASP A 100 -2.07 16.53 -2.10
C ASP A 100 -3.49 17.10 -2.12
N ALA A 101 -4.19 17.02 -0.99
CA ALA A 101 -5.56 17.50 -0.85
C ALA A 101 -5.59 19.00 -0.53
N LYS A 102 -6.37 19.76 -1.31
CA LYS A 102 -6.50 21.22 -1.18
C LYS A 102 -7.96 21.65 -1.25
N ALA A 103 -8.33 22.62 -0.42
CA ALA A 103 -9.45 23.51 -0.71
C ALA A 103 -8.96 24.67 -1.59
N THR A 104 -9.86 25.35 -2.28
CA THR A 104 -9.55 26.56 -3.03
C THR A 104 -9.58 27.79 -2.13
N ALA A 105 -8.97 28.90 -2.59
CA ALA A 105 -9.06 30.17 -1.87
C ALA A 105 -10.51 30.66 -1.69
N ALA A 106 -11.41 30.32 -2.64
CA ALA A 106 -12.83 30.68 -2.56
C ALA A 106 -13.57 29.94 -1.43
N ASP A 107 -13.03 28.83 -0.92
CA ASP A 107 -13.62 28.08 0.17
C ASP A 107 -13.28 28.66 1.56
N PHE A 108 -12.52 29.76 1.62
CA PHE A 108 -12.25 30.48 2.85
C PHE A 108 -13.32 31.54 3.12
N ASN A 109 -14.07 31.38 4.21
CA ASN A 109 -15.18 32.29 4.51
C ASN A 109 -14.69 33.56 5.24
N LEU A 110 -14.43 34.62 4.47
CA LEU A 110 -13.99 35.92 5.02
C LEU A 110 -15.00 36.56 5.97
N PHE A 111 -16.31 36.34 5.77
CA PHE A 111 -17.32 36.87 6.68
C PHE A 111 -17.19 36.25 8.07
N GLN A 112 -17.13 34.92 8.14
CA GLN A 112 -16.93 34.20 9.42
C GLN A 112 -15.57 34.53 10.05
N PHE A 113 -14.52 34.71 9.23
CA PHE A 113 -13.20 35.07 9.73
C PHE A 113 -13.21 36.45 10.41
N ASN A 114 -13.82 37.45 9.76
CA ASN A 114 -13.91 38.81 10.29
C ASN A 114 -14.82 38.89 11.54
N ASP A 115 -15.75 37.94 11.71
CA ASP A 115 -16.58 37.78 12.90
C ASP A 115 -15.88 36.98 14.03
N GLY A 116 -14.59 36.65 13.87
CA GLY A 116 -13.81 35.91 14.87
C GLY A 116 -14.06 34.39 14.90
N GLN A 117 -14.84 33.86 13.95
CA GLN A 117 -15.17 32.43 13.85
C GLN A 117 -14.12 31.68 13.00
N TYR A 118 -12.86 31.69 13.44
CA TYR A 118 -11.71 31.25 12.63
C TYR A 118 -11.77 29.78 12.18
N GLU A 119 -12.16 28.86 13.07
CA GLU A 119 -12.27 27.42 12.75
C GLU A 119 -13.34 27.16 11.69
N SER A 120 -14.50 27.82 11.82
CA SER A 120 -15.58 27.75 10.83
C SER A 120 -15.13 28.30 9.48
N ALA A 121 -14.42 29.44 9.49
CA ALA A 121 -13.94 30.10 8.29
C ALA A 121 -12.96 29.25 7.47
N ALA A 122 -12.13 28.44 8.14
CA ALA A 122 -11.11 27.59 7.53
C ALA A 122 -11.50 26.10 7.47
N GLN A 123 -12.76 25.74 7.76
CA GLN A 123 -13.16 24.34 7.97
C GLN A 123 -12.82 23.42 6.79
N LEU A 124 -13.07 23.87 5.55
CA LEU A 124 -12.78 23.05 4.37
C LEU A 124 -11.27 22.89 4.13
N HIS A 125 -10.49 23.94 4.42
CA HIS A 125 -9.03 23.88 4.38
C HIS A 125 -8.48 22.86 5.39
N SER A 126 -9.00 22.86 6.61
CA SER A 126 -8.65 21.89 7.65
C SER A 126 -9.00 20.45 7.23
N ARG A 127 -10.22 20.22 6.72
CA ARG A 127 -10.64 18.90 6.21
C ARG A 127 -9.76 18.39 5.07
N ALA A 128 -9.31 19.27 4.17
CA ALA A 128 -8.37 18.91 3.12
C ALA A 128 -7.01 18.48 3.69
N GLN A 129 -6.46 19.25 4.63
CA GLN A 129 -5.17 18.95 5.26
C GLN A 129 -5.19 17.60 6.00
N GLN A 130 -6.31 17.23 6.63
CA GLN A 130 -6.46 15.96 7.35
C GLN A 130 -6.24 14.74 6.45
N ILE A 131 -6.69 14.77 5.18
CA ILE A 131 -6.56 13.64 4.25
C ILE A 131 -5.10 13.25 4.05
N CYS A 132 -4.21 14.23 3.92
CA CYS A 132 -2.78 14.01 3.70
C CYS A 132 -1.93 14.23 4.96
N ALA A 133 -2.53 14.27 6.16
CA ALA A 133 -1.78 14.49 7.40
C ALA A 133 -0.93 13.26 7.76
N VAL A 134 -1.58 12.13 8.08
CA VAL A 134 -0.92 10.90 8.57
C VAL A 134 -1.36 9.67 7.78
N LEU A 135 -0.46 8.69 7.71
CA LEU A 135 -0.70 7.37 7.16
C LEU A 135 -1.44 6.51 8.20
N TYR A 136 -2.56 5.88 7.81
CA TYR A 136 -3.40 5.06 8.68
C TYR A 136 -3.82 5.78 9.98
N PRO A 137 -4.61 6.88 9.87
CA PRO A 137 -5.16 7.54 11.05
C PRO A 137 -5.98 6.54 11.88
N GLY A 138 -5.92 6.67 13.21
CA GLY A 138 -6.69 5.82 14.12
C GLY A 138 -8.19 5.88 13.81
N ASP A 139 -8.84 4.72 13.75
CA ASP A 139 -10.21 4.53 13.24
C ASP A 139 -11.15 3.87 14.27
N ALA A 140 -10.82 3.99 15.56
CA ALA A 140 -11.72 3.58 16.64
C ALA A 140 -13.04 4.39 16.62
N THR A 141 -12.98 5.67 16.23
CA THR A 141 -14.12 6.59 16.15
C THR A 141 -14.75 6.62 14.76
N GLU A 142 -16.00 7.10 14.65
CA GLU A 142 -16.65 7.30 13.34
C GLU A 142 -15.87 8.31 12.47
N GLU A 143 -15.34 9.38 13.07
CA GLU A 143 -14.55 10.38 12.36
C GLU A 143 -13.25 9.80 11.78
N GLY A 144 -12.55 8.96 12.54
CA GLY A 144 -11.36 8.25 12.07
C GLY A 144 -11.68 7.29 10.91
N LYS A 145 -12.79 6.55 11.01
CA LYS A 145 -13.33 5.70 9.93
C LYS A 145 -13.63 6.51 8.67
N LEU A 146 -14.34 7.64 8.82
CA LEU A 146 -14.64 8.53 7.69
C LEU A 146 -13.36 9.07 7.07
N LEU A 147 -12.36 9.48 7.86
CA LEU A 147 -11.10 9.99 7.36
C LEU A 147 -10.32 8.92 6.59
N ARG A 148 -10.21 7.70 7.11
CA ARG A 148 -9.55 6.58 6.43
C ARG A 148 -10.25 6.24 5.10
N LEU A 149 -11.59 6.24 5.08
CA LEU A 149 -12.36 6.03 3.84
C LEU A 149 -12.20 7.21 2.86
N LYS A 150 -12.13 8.46 3.36
CA LYS A 150 -11.81 9.65 2.55
C LYS A 150 -10.44 9.51 1.88
N GLN A 151 -9.41 9.07 2.60
CA GLN A 151 -8.07 8.83 2.05
C GLN A 151 -8.09 7.83 0.89
N GLN A 152 -8.74 6.68 1.10
CA GLN A 152 -8.87 5.64 0.08
C GLN A 152 -9.60 6.15 -1.17
N TYR A 153 -10.76 6.80 -0.98
CA TYR A 153 -11.53 7.33 -2.09
C TYR A 153 -10.77 8.41 -2.85
N PHE A 154 -10.13 9.33 -2.12
CA PHE A 154 -9.35 10.41 -2.70
C PHE A 154 -8.23 9.90 -3.60
N LEU A 155 -7.48 8.88 -3.15
CA LEU A 155 -6.49 8.19 -3.97
C LEU A 155 -7.11 7.60 -5.23
N CYS A 156 -8.22 6.85 -5.09
CA CYS A 156 -8.85 6.15 -6.21
C CYS A 156 -9.39 7.11 -7.26
N SER A 157 -10.19 8.10 -6.85
CA SER A 157 -10.84 9.04 -7.77
C SER A 157 -9.83 9.92 -8.50
N ALA A 158 -8.87 10.52 -7.79
CA ALA A 158 -7.85 11.36 -8.43
C ALA A 158 -7.03 10.56 -9.46
N SER A 159 -6.61 9.34 -9.08
CA SER A 159 -5.80 8.50 -9.96
C SER A 159 -6.58 8.02 -11.19
N LEU A 160 -7.85 7.64 -11.04
CA LEU A 160 -8.66 7.16 -12.16
C LEU A 160 -9.03 8.30 -13.13
N GLN A 161 -9.36 9.49 -12.62
CA GLN A 161 -9.57 10.67 -13.46
C GLN A 161 -8.31 10.98 -14.29
N ASP A 162 -7.12 10.92 -13.69
CA ASP A 162 -5.84 11.11 -14.39
C ASP A 162 -5.51 10.01 -15.40
N ILE A 163 -5.87 8.76 -15.10
CA ILE A 163 -5.72 7.63 -16.03
C ILE A 163 -6.64 7.80 -17.24
N ILE A 164 -7.90 8.15 -17.02
CA ILE A 164 -8.88 8.39 -18.08
C ILE A 164 -8.46 9.57 -18.95
N PHE A 165 -8.02 10.68 -18.33
CA PHE A 165 -7.48 11.83 -19.05
C PHE A 165 -6.33 11.43 -19.97
N ARG A 166 -5.32 10.72 -19.46
CA ARG A 166 -4.17 10.26 -20.28
C ARG A 166 -4.56 9.26 -21.37
N PHE A 167 -5.57 8.42 -21.12
CA PHE A 167 -6.11 7.53 -22.15
C PHE A 167 -6.71 8.33 -23.32
N LYS A 168 -7.51 9.36 -23.02
CA LYS A 168 -8.12 10.25 -24.02
C LYS A 168 -7.09 11.13 -24.73
N GLU A 169 -6.14 11.69 -24.00
CA GLU A 169 -5.08 12.57 -24.53
C GLU A 169 -4.24 11.88 -25.61
N ARG A 170 -3.98 10.58 -25.45
CA ARG A 170 -3.18 9.78 -26.38
C ARG A 170 -3.93 9.34 -27.63
N LYS A 171 -5.22 9.65 -27.76
CA LYS A 171 -5.99 9.37 -28.97
C LYS A 171 -5.81 10.51 -29.99
N PRO A 172 -5.65 10.20 -31.29
CA PRO A 172 -5.43 11.21 -32.33
C PRO A 172 -6.53 12.28 -32.42
N ASP A 173 -7.77 11.90 -32.14
CA ASP A 173 -8.96 12.75 -32.22
C ASP A 173 -9.32 13.45 -30.90
N ARG A 174 -8.73 13.04 -29.77
CA ARG A 174 -9.07 13.53 -28.40
C ARG A 174 -10.57 13.46 -28.05
N VAL A 175 -11.38 12.76 -28.84
CA VAL A 175 -12.81 12.50 -28.60
C VAL A 175 -12.95 11.17 -27.85
N SER A 176 -14.11 10.94 -27.20
CA SER A 176 -14.51 9.69 -26.55
C SER A 176 -14.48 8.51 -27.53
N GLY A 177 -13.28 7.99 -27.78
CA GLY A 177 -13.12 6.80 -28.62
C GLY A 177 -13.69 5.56 -27.95
N LYS A 178 -13.84 4.49 -28.72
CA LYS A 178 -14.28 3.16 -28.29
C LYS A 178 -13.69 2.75 -26.93
N TRP A 179 -14.52 2.76 -25.88
CA TRP A 179 -14.11 2.41 -24.51
C TRP A 179 -13.69 0.96 -24.37
N SER A 180 -14.09 0.10 -25.31
CA SER A 180 -13.58 -1.26 -25.47
C SER A 180 -12.05 -1.35 -25.57
N GLU A 181 -11.35 -0.29 -25.98
CA GLU A 181 -9.89 -0.25 -26.01
C GLU A 181 -9.24 -0.01 -24.65
N PHE A 182 -9.98 0.57 -23.70
CA PHE A 182 -9.47 0.96 -22.38
C PHE A 182 -8.73 -0.18 -21.65
N PRO A 183 -9.31 -1.39 -21.48
CA PRO A 183 -8.61 -2.49 -20.79
C PRO A 183 -7.39 -3.05 -21.56
N SER A 184 -7.26 -2.73 -22.86
CA SER A 184 -6.06 -3.10 -23.64
C SER A 184 -4.91 -2.10 -23.48
N LYS A 185 -5.20 -0.91 -22.94
CA LYS A 185 -4.25 0.21 -22.76
C LYS A 185 -3.99 0.54 -21.30
N VAL A 186 -4.89 0.13 -20.40
CA VAL A 186 -4.87 0.46 -18.99
C VAL A 186 -4.99 -0.82 -18.17
N ALA A 187 -4.12 -0.95 -17.17
CA ALA A 187 -4.22 -1.94 -16.12
C ALA A 187 -4.07 -1.23 -14.77
N VAL A 188 -4.99 -1.52 -13.84
CA VAL A 188 -5.00 -0.95 -12.49
C VAL A 188 -4.79 -2.08 -11.48
N GLN A 189 -3.65 -2.05 -10.79
CA GLN A 189 -3.35 -3.00 -9.73
C GLN A 189 -3.76 -2.42 -8.38
N MET A 190 -4.68 -3.10 -7.70
CA MET A 190 -5.05 -2.84 -6.32
C MET A 190 -4.08 -3.58 -5.40
N ASN A 191 -3.31 -2.83 -4.61
CA ASN A 191 -2.36 -3.38 -3.64
C ASN A 191 -3.02 -3.44 -2.26
N ASP A 192 -3.44 -4.64 -1.86
CA ASP A 192 -4.39 -4.86 -0.75
C ASP A 192 -5.78 -4.27 -1.04
N THR A 193 -6.63 -4.18 -0.02
CA THR A 193 -8.03 -3.73 -0.09
C THR A 193 -8.21 -2.20 -0.01
N HIS A 194 -7.18 -1.44 0.38
CA HIS A 194 -7.30 0.02 0.48
C HIS A 194 -7.79 0.72 -0.81
N PRO A 195 -7.36 0.33 -2.03
CA PRO A 195 -7.86 0.93 -3.26
C PRO A 195 -9.08 0.21 -3.88
N THR A 196 -9.85 -0.57 -3.11
CA THR A 196 -11.07 -1.27 -3.60
C THR A 196 -12.06 -0.29 -4.25
N LEU A 197 -12.15 0.93 -3.74
CA LEU A 197 -13.04 1.97 -4.27
C LEU A 197 -12.73 2.37 -5.72
N ALA A 198 -11.59 1.97 -6.28
CA ALA A 198 -11.32 2.11 -7.71
C ALA A 198 -12.35 1.36 -8.58
N ILE A 199 -12.93 0.26 -8.09
CA ILE A 199 -13.97 -0.50 -8.80
C ILE A 199 -15.24 0.35 -8.99
N PRO A 200 -15.95 0.76 -7.92
CA PRO A 200 -17.17 1.56 -8.10
C PRO A 200 -16.89 2.95 -8.64
N GLU A 201 -15.71 3.54 -8.41
CA GLU A 201 -15.38 4.85 -8.99
C GLU A 201 -15.14 4.78 -10.50
N LEU A 202 -14.48 3.74 -11.01
CA LEU A 202 -14.33 3.56 -12.46
C LEU A 202 -15.70 3.34 -13.11
N MET A 203 -16.55 2.50 -12.50
CA MET A 203 -17.94 2.33 -12.94
C MET A 203 -18.70 3.67 -12.97
N ARG A 204 -18.58 4.47 -11.91
CA ARG A 204 -19.22 5.79 -11.81
C ARG A 204 -18.74 6.73 -12.91
N LEU A 205 -17.43 6.87 -13.10
CA LEU A 205 -16.85 7.74 -14.12
C LEU A 205 -17.33 7.32 -15.52
N LEU A 206 -17.30 6.03 -15.84
CA LEU A 206 -17.74 5.52 -17.13
C LEU A 206 -19.25 5.72 -17.38
N MET A 207 -20.10 5.47 -16.38
CA MET A 207 -21.56 5.58 -16.57
C MET A 207 -22.05 7.03 -16.47
N ASP A 208 -21.67 7.73 -15.40
CA ASP A 208 -22.25 9.02 -15.06
C ASP A 208 -21.60 10.16 -15.85
N GLU A 209 -20.29 10.11 -16.10
CA GLU A 209 -19.55 11.17 -16.83
C GLU A 209 -19.38 10.86 -18.32
N GLU A 210 -19.11 9.59 -18.68
CA GLU A 210 -18.85 9.18 -20.06
C GLU A 210 -20.08 8.59 -20.77
N GLY A 211 -21.17 8.34 -20.03
CA GLY A 211 -22.47 7.94 -20.57
C GLY A 211 -22.59 6.47 -20.99
N LEU A 212 -21.71 5.58 -20.51
CA LEU A 212 -21.80 4.15 -20.82
C LEU A 212 -22.98 3.49 -20.10
N GLY A 213 -23.51 2.44 -20.73
CA GLY A 213 -24.41 1.51 -20.05
C GLY A 213 -23.66 0.63 -19.03
N TRP A 214 -24.39 0.04 -18.10
CA TRP A 214 -23.82 -0.79 -17.04
C TRP A 214 -22.93 -1.92 -17.56
N ASP A 215 -23.42 -2.71 -18.51
CA ASP A 215 -22.71 -3.91 -18.96
C ASP A 215 -21.40 -3.58 -19.68
N GLU A 216 -21.37 -2.49 -20.46
CA GLU A 216 -20.16 -1.99 -21.11
C GLU A 216 -19.16 -1.46 -20.08
N ALA A 217 -19.61 -0.65 -19.12
CA ALA A 217 -18.77 -0.12 -18.05
C ALA A 217 -18.20 -1.25 -17.17
N TRP A 218 -19.01 -2.28 -16.90
CA TRP A 218 -18.59 -3.44 -16.10
C TRP A 218 -17.55 -4.29 -16.83
N ASP A 219 -17.72 -4.54 -18.14
CA ASP A 219 -16.73 -5.26 -18.94
C ASP A 219 -15.37 -4.55 -18.95
N VAL A 220 -15.40 -3.22 -19.15
CA VAL A 220 -14.20 -2.37 -19.08
C VAL A 220 -13.57 -2.44 -17.69
N THR A 221 -14.36 -2.27 -16.63
CA THR A 221 -13.87 -2.27 -15.25
C THR A 221 -13.25 -3.62 -14.87
N ASN A 222 -13.96 -4.72 -15.13
CA ASN A 222 -13.52 -6.07 -14.80
C ASN A 222 -12.18 -6.40 -15.45
N LYS A 223 -12.02 -6.07 -16.74
CA LYS A 223 -10.78 -6.33 -17.50
C LYS A 223 -9.65 -5.36 -17.18
N THR A 224 -9.92 -4.26 -16.49
CA THR A 224 -8.89 -3.27 -16.13
C THR A 224 -8.30 -3.53 -14.75
N VAL A 225 -9.09 -4.03 -13.79
CA VAL A 225 -8.67 -4.13 -12.38
C VAL A 225 -8.16 -5.52 -11.99
N ALA A 226 -7.04 -5.56 -11.27
CA ALA A 226 -6.46 -6.76 -10.67
C ALA A 226 -6.16 -6.53 -9.18
N TYR A 227 -6.21 -7.59 -8.37
CA TYR A 227 -6.10 -7.51 -6.91
C TYR A 227 -4.93 -8.36 -6.37
N THR A 228 -4.03 -7.74 -5.61
CA THR A 228 -3.02 -8.44 -4.81
C THR A 228 -3.44 -8.47 -3.35
N ASN A 229 -3.57 -9.65 -2.77
CA ASN A 229 -3.81 -9.85 -1.34
C ASN A 229 -2.48 -10.12 -0.59
N HIS A 230 -2.32 -9.53 0.60
CA HIS A 230 -1.16 -9.73 1.49
C HIS A 230 -1.52 -10.36 2.85
N THR A 231 -2.77 -10.78 3.03
CA THR A 231 -3.36 -11.13 4.33
C THR A 231 -4.07 -12.46 4.26
N VAL A 232 -3.67 -13.39 5.14
CA VAL A 232 -4.31 -14.70 5.30
C VAL A 232 -5.36 -14.74 6.41
N LEU A 233 -5.35 -13.78 7.33
CA LEU A 233 -6.29 -13.69 8.46
C LEU A 233 -7.61 -13.07 7.99
N PRO A 234 -8.74 -13.81 7.97
CA PRO A 234 -10.03 -13.29 7.52
C PRO A 234 -10.48 -12.05 8.30
N GLU A 235 -10.11 -11.95 9.58
CA GLU A 235 -10.42 -10.85 10.49
C GLU A 235 -9.63 -9.57 10.21
N ALA A 236 -8.58 -9.62 9.39
CA ALA A 236 -7.80 -8.45 8.96
C ALA A 236 -8.17 -8.00 7.54
N LEU A 237 -9.24 -8.55 6.95
CA LEU A 237 -9.78 -8.10 5.68
C LEU A 237 -10.78 -6.97 5.91
N GLU A 238 -10.48 -5.81 5.34
CA GLU A 238 -11.21 -4.57 5.60
C GLU A 238 -12.72 -4.69 5.35
N LYS A 239 -13.50 -4.26 6.35
CA LYS A 239 -14.97 -4.17 6.31
C LYS A 239 -15.42 -2.77 6.71
N TRP A 240 -16.30 -2.19 5.92
CA TRP A 240 -16.85 -0.86 6.20
C TRP A 240 -18.33 -0.94 6.57
N SER A 241 -18.74 -0.18 7.58
CA SER A 241 -20.18 0.01 7.87
C SER A 241 -20.90 0.51 6.62
N GLN A 242 -21.99 -0.15 6.23
CA GLN A 242 -22.81 0.28 5.10
C GLN A 242 -23.35 1.70 5.32
N ALA A 243 -23.65 2.09 6.56
CA ALA A 243 -24.14 3.43 6.89
C ALA A 243 -23.05 4.51 6.68
N VAL A 244 -21.80 4.22 7.09
CA VAL A 244 -20.65 5.12 6.89
C VAL A 244 -20.39 5.30 5.39
N MET A 245 -20.38 4.20 4.63
CA MET A 245 -20.17 4.23 3.19
C MET A 245 -21.30 4.98 2.47
N ARG A 246 -22.57 4.78 2.85
CA ARG A 246 -23.72 5.47 2.24
C ARG A 246 -23.73 6.97 2.53
N LYS A 247 -23.34 7.36 3.75
CA LYS A 247 -23.20 8.77 4.14
C LYS A 247 -22.11 9.46 3.33
N LEU A 248 -20.93 8.84 3.21
CA LEU A 248 -19.78 9.46 2.55
C LEU A 248 -19.81 9.36 1.02
N LEU A 249 -20.23 8.21 0.49
CA LEU A 249 -20.12 7.82 -0.92
C LEU A 249 -21.46 7.21 -1.41
N PRO A 250 -22.56 7.98 -1.42
CA PRO A 250 -23.90 7.45 -1.70
C PRO A 250 -23.99 6.83 -3.11
N ARG A 251 -23.36 7.46 -4.11
CA ARG A 251 -23.36 6.93 -5.49
C ARG A 251 -22.60 5.61 -5.60
N HIS A 252 -21.49 5.46 -4.90
CA HIS A 252 -20.70 4.23 -4.89
C HIS A 252 -21.45 3.10 -4.20
N MET A 253 -22.22 3.39 -3.15
CA MET A 253 -23.07 2.38 -2.52
C MET A 253 -24.13 1.82 -3.47
N GLU A 254 -24.78 2.65 -4.28
CA GLU A 254 -25.72 2.15 -5.31
C GLU A 254 -25.04 1.23 -6.32
N ILE A 255 -23.82 1.56 -6.74
CA ILE A 255 -23.03 0.73 -7.65
C ILE A 255 -22.64 -0.59 -6.97
N ILE A 256 -22.21 -0.55 -5.71
CA ILE A 256 -21.85 -1.76 -4.95
C ILE A 256 -23.07 -2.66 -4.76
N GLU A 257 -24.25 -2.09 -4.46
CA GLU A 257 -25.50 -2.84 -4.33
C GLU A 257 -25.87 -3.54 -5.65
N GLU A 258 -25.72 -2.87 -6.79
CA GLU A 258 -25.99 -3.47 -8.09
C GLU A 258 -24.94 -4.53 -8.48
N ILE A 259 -23.66 -4.35 -8.10
CA ILE A 259 -22.63 -5.39 -8.24
C ILE A 259 -23.00 -6.63 -7.41
N ASP A 260 -23.37 -6.45 -6.14
CA ASP A 260 -23.77 -7.56 -5.25
C ASP A 260 -24.99 -8.31 -5.80
N LYS A 261 -26.00 -7.56 -6.24
CA LYS A 261 -27.22 -8.11 -6.84
C LYS A 261 -26.91 -8.96 -8.07
N ARG A 262 -26.18 -8.42 -9.05
CA ARG A 262 -25.83 -9.14 -10.29
C ARG A 262 -24.93 -10.34 -10.03
N PHE A 263 -24.00 -10.23 -9.07
CA PHE A 263 -23.18 -11.37 -8.65
C PHE A 263 -24.05 -12.50 -8.09
N ARG A 264 -24.99 -12.18 -7.20
CA ARG A 264 -25.92 -13.18 -6.63
C ARG A 264 -26.78 -13.84 -7.72
N GLU A 265 -27.34 -13.05 -8.63
CA GLU A 265 -28.14 -13.56 -9.76
C GLU A 265 -27.31 -14.47 -10.68
N MET A 266 -26.05 -14.11 -10.95
CA MET A 266 -25.12 -14.93 -11.72
C MET A 266 -24.82 -16.26 -11.01
N VAL A 267 -24.58 -16.27 -9.69
CA VAL A 267 -24.36 -17.50 -8.94
C VAL A 267 -25.60 -18.39 -8.94
N ILE A 268 -26.79 -17.84 -8.67
CA ILE A 268 -28.05 -18.61 -8.66
C ILE A 268 -28.35 -19.22 -10.04
N SER A 269 -28.10 -18.47 -11.12
CA SER A 269 -28.39 -18.93 -12.48
C SER A 269 -27.38 -19.95 -13.02
N THR A 270 -26.09 -19.83 -12.65
CA THR A 270 -25.01 -20.66 -13.22
C THR A 270 -24.49 -21.75 -12.29
N ARG A 271 -24.71 -21.62 -10.97
CA ARG A 271 -24.15 -22.44 -9.90
C ARG A 271 -25.15 -22.71 -8.78
N LYS A 272 -26.21 -23.46 -9.10
CA LYS A 272 -27.26 -23.86 -8.13
C LYS A 272 -26.71 -24.61 -6.91
N ASP A 273 -25.60 -25.34 -7.07
CA ASP A 273 -24.89 -26.03 -5.99
C ASP A 273 -24.28 -25.08 -4.94
N MET A 274 -24.17 -23.79 -5.25
CA MET A 274 -23.57 -22.77 -4.38
C MET A 274 -24.59 -21.86 -3.69
N GLU A 275 -25.90 -22.07 -3.89
CA GLU A 275 -26.94 -21.20 -3.36
C GLU A 275 -26.82 -21.03 -1.82
N GLY A 276 -26.54 -22.12 -1.09
CA GLY A 276 -26.34 -22.10 0.36
C GLY A 276 -25.07 -21.38 0.85
N LYS A 277 -24.16 -21.01 -0.06
CA LYS A 277 -22.90 -20.31 0.26
C LYS A 277 -22.93 -18.82 -0.08
N ILE A 278 -23.99 -18.34 -0.73
CA ILE A 278 -24.06 -16.94 -1.22
C ILE A 278 -23.87 -15.93 -0.09
N GLU A 279 -24.39 -16.17 1.12
CA GLU A 279 -24.28 -15.23 2.24
C GLU A 279 -22.84 -15.01 2.74
N SER A 280 -21.93 -15.99 2.59
CA SER A 280 -20.50 -15.80 2.90
C SER A 280 -19.74 -15.13 1.75
N MET A 281 -20.18 -15.33 0.51
CA MET A 281 -19.55 -14.83 -0.70
C MET A 281 -20.02 -13.43 -1.13
N ARG A 282 -21.18 -12.99 -0.67
CA ARG A 282 -21.70 -11.68 -1.07
C ARG A 282 -20.82 -10.53 -0.59
N VAL A 283 -20.86 -9.43 -1.32
CA VAL A 283 -20.13 -8.19 -1.01
C VAL A 283 -20.78 -7.50 0.19
N LEU A 284 -22.11 -7.51 0.26
CA LEU A 284 -22.86 -6.86 1.33
C LEU A 284 -23.23 -7.86 2.43
N ASP A 285 -22.61 -7.72 3.58
CA ASP A 285 -23.07 -8.42 4.78
C ASP A 285 -24.26 -7.68 5.38
N ASN A 286 -25.44 -8.29 5.33
CA ASN A 286 -26.68 -7.74 5.87
C ASN A 286 -26.95 -8.21 7.31
N ASN A 287 -25.91 -8.55 8.06
CA ASN A 287 -26.02 -8.83 9.49
C ASN A 287 -26.86 -7.73 10.19
N PRO A 288 -27.95 -8.08 10.92
CA PRO A 288 -28.87 -7.08 11.48
C PRO A 288 -28.24 -6.12 12.49
N GLN A 289 -27.18 -6.55 13.18
CA GLN A 289 -26.51 -5.74 14.20
C GLN A 289 -25.41 -4.86 13.61
N LYS A 290 -24.67 -5.37 12.61
CA LYS A 290 -23.52 -4.69 12.01
C LYS A 290 -23.47 -4.94 10.50
N PRO A 291 -24.32 -4.27 9.69
CA PRO A 291 -24.28 -4.41 8.26
C PRO A 291 -22.99 -3.77 7.70
N VAL A 292 -22.23 -4.55 6.94
CA VAL A 292 -20.93 -4.10 6.41
C VAL A 292 -20.75 -4.42 4.91
N VAL A 293 -19.86 -3.69 4.28
CA VAL A 293 -19.32 -3.97 2.93
C VAL A 293 -18.01 -4.74 3.11
N ARG A 294 -17.92 -5.94 2.54
CA ARG A 294 -16.72 -6.80 2.56
C ARG A 294 -15.81 -6.45 1.38
N MET A 295 -14.78 -5.64 1.62
CA MET A 295 -13.97 -5.05 0.53
C MET A 295 -13.18 -6.10 -0.24
N ALA A 296 -12.66 -7.12 0.44
CA ALA A 296 -11.99 -8.24 -0.20
C ALA A 296 -12.92 -9.02 -1.15
N ASN A 297 -14.18 -9.23 -0.78
CA ASN A 297 -15.18 -9.88 -1.63
C ASN A 297 -15.45 -9.04 -2.89
N LEU A 298 -15.61 -7.71 -2.73
CA LEU A 298 -15.77 -6.79 -3.85
C LEU A 298 -14.58 -6.86 -4.83
N CYS A 299 -13.36 -6.88 -4.31
CA CYS A 299 -12.15 -7.07 -5.11
C CYS A 299 -12.16 -8.39 -5.90
N VAL A 300 -12.49 -9.52 -5.25
CA VAL A 300 -12.48 -10.83 -5.90
C VAL A 300 -13.59 -10.93 -6.95
N VAL A 301 -14.78 -10.38 -6.70
CA VAL A 301 -15.89 -10.36 -7.65
C VAL A 301 -15.52 -9.52 -8.89
N ALA A 302 -14.98 -8.32 -8.69
CA ALA A 302 -14.73 -7.38 -9.78
C ALA A 302 -13.44 -7.62 -10.56
N ALA A 303 -12.36 -8.09 -9.93
CA ALA A 303 -11.06 -8.20 -10.59
C ALA A 303 -10.98 -9.37 -11.57
N HIS A 304 -10.32 -9.18 -12.72
CA HIS A 304 -10.05 -10.29 -13.64
C HIS A 304 -8.95 -11.24 -13.13
N THR A 305 -8.12 -10.80 -12.18
CA THR A 305 -7.05 -11.59 -11.57
C THR A 305 -6.86 -11.25 -10.10
N VAL A 306 -6.68 -12.28 -9.29
CA VAL A 306 -6.36 -12.20 -7.86
C VAL A 306 -5.04 -12.92 -7.63
N ASN A 307 -4.08 -12.33 -6.93
CA ASN A 307 -2.83 -13.02 -6.59
C ASN A 307 -2.43 -12.87 -5.12
N GLY A 308 -1.80 -13.93 -4.59
CA GLY A 308 -1.03 -13.86 -3.36
C GLY A 308 0.44 -13.47 -3.62
N VAL A 309 1.22 -13.43 -2.54
CA VAL A 309 2.60 -12.89 -2.52
C VAL A 309 3.69 -13.90 -2.17
N ALA A 310 3.31 -15.16 -2.00
CA ALA A 310 4.18 -16.33 -1.88
C ALA A 310 3.38 -17.57 -2.29
N GLU A 311 4.05 -18.67 -2.61
CA GLU A 311 3.39 -19.90 -3.05
C GLU A 311 2.43 -20.46 -1.99
N LEU A 312 2.94 -20.73 -0.78
CA LEU A 312 2.11 -21.21 0.33
C LEU A 312 0.95 -20.24 0.65
N HIS A 313 1.24 -18.94 0.68
CA HIS A 313 0.22 -17.91 0.87
C HIS A 313 -0.88 -18.01 -0.20
N SER A 314 -0.50 -18.12 -1.47
CA SER A 314 -1.45 -18.23 -2.59
C SER A 314 -2.26 -19.52 -2.55
N ASN A 315 -1.69 -20.61 -2.02
CA ASN A 315 -2.42 -21.86 -1.82
C ASN A 315 -3.46 -21.70 -0.70
N ILE A 316 -3.11 -21.07 0.43
CA ILE A 316 -4.09 -20.75 1.50
C ILE A 316 -5.24 -19.90 0.96
N LEU A 317 -4.96 -18.90 0.10
CA LEU A 317 -6.02 -18.12 -0.54
C LEU A 317 -6.98 -18.99 -1.37
N LYS A 318 -6.44 -19.97 -2.09
CA LYS A 318 -7.19 -20.85 -3.01
C LYS A 318 -7.95 -21.95 -2.28
N GLU A 319 -7.35 -22.52 -1.25
CA GLU A 319 -7.84 -23.71 -0.56
C GLU A 319 -8.74 -23.37 0.63
N GLU A 320 -8.54 -22.20 1.25
CA GLU A 320 -9.28 -21.82 2.46
C GLU A 320 -10.05 -20.51 2.25
N LEU A 321 -9.36 -19.38 2.07
CA LEU A 321 -9.98 -18.06 2.19
C LEU A 321 -10.99 -17.74 1.08
N PHE A 322 -10.69 -18.14 -0.15
CA PHE A 322 -11.49 -17.84 -1.34
C PHE A 322 -11.84 -19.08 -2.16
N ALA A 323 -11.91 -20.25 -1.51
CA ALA A 323 -12.17 -21.54 -2.17
C ALA A 323 -13.46 -21.55 -3.00
N ASP A 324 -14.53 -20.92 -2.49
CA ASP A 324 -15.80 -20.85 -3.21
C ASP A 324 -15.70 -19.95 -4.46
N TYR A 325 -14.93 -18.87 -4.43
CA TYR A 325 -14.70 -18.05 -5.62
C TYR A 325 -13.80 -18.75 -6.64
N LEU A 326 -12.82 -19.53 -6.20
CA LEU A 326 -11.96 -20.31 -7.09
C LEU A 326 -12.79 -21.29 -7.91
N SER A 327 -13.78 -21.93 -7.29
CA SER A 327 -14.65 -22.86 -8.00
C SER A 327 -15.62 -22.16 -8.97
N ILE A 328 -15.94 -20.88 -8.80
CA ILE A 328 -16.64 -20.07 -9.82
C ILE A 328 -15.69 -19.64 -10.95
N TRP A 329 -14.49 -19.17 -10.60
CA TRP A 329 -13.50 -18.64 -11.55
C TRP A 329 -12.14 -19.33 -11.41
N PRO A 330 -11.95 -20.55 -11.96
CA PRO A 330 -10.73 -21.35 -11.74
C PRO A 330 -9.43 -20.70 -12.24
N LYS A 331 -9.54 -19.81 -13.23
CA LYS A 331 -8.39 -19.12 -13.84
C LYS A 331 -8.04 -17.76 -13.18
N LYS A 332 -8.85 -17.29 -12.21
CA LYS A 332 -8.68 -15.97 -11.60
C LYS A 332 -7.48 -15.89 -10.63
N PHE A 333 -7.18 -16.98 -9.92
CA PHE A 333 -6.21 -16.99 -8.84
C PHE A 333 -4.79 -17.36 -9.27
N GLN A 334 -3.82 -16.49 -8.97
CA GLN A 334 -2.41 -16.64 -9.32
C GLN A 334 -1.49 -16.50 -8.10
N ASN A 335 -0.20 -16.80 -8.30
CA ASN A 335 0.87 -16.45 -7.39
C ASN A 335 1.81 -15.42 -8.06
N LYS A 336 2.30 -14.46 -7.27
CA LYS A 336 3.42 -13.58 -7.63
C LYS A 336 4.28 -13.39 -6.38
N THR A 337 5.28 -14.24 -6.21
CA THR A 337 6.18 -14.18 -5.05
C THR A 337 6.87 -12.81 -4.96
N ASN A 338 6.82 -12.19 -3.78
CA ASN A 338 7.45 -10.89 -3.53
C ASN A 338 8.95 -10.91 -3.84
N GLY A 339 9.48 -9.74 -4.18
CA GLY A 339 10.90 -9.55 -4.45
C GLY A 339 11.42 -8.21 -3.95
N ILE A 340 12.74 -8.08 -3.89
CA ILE A 340 13.44 -6.85 -3.54
C ILE A 340 14.36 -6.42 -4.69
N THR A 341 14.58 -5.11 -4.83
CA THR A 341 15.50 -4.57 -5.83
C THR A 341 16.96 -4.78 -5.40
N PRO A 342 17.79 -5.57 -6.12
CA PRO A 342 19.20 -5.74 -5.78
C PRO A 342 20.03 -4.45 -5.91
N ARG A 343 19.48 -3.42 -6.56
CA ARG A 343 20.15 -2.12 -6.67
C ARG A 343 20.26 -1.45 -5.31
N ARG A 344 19.12 -1.22 -4.63
CA ARG A 344 19.11 -0.61 -3.29
C ARG A 344 19.62 -1.58 -2.24
N TRP A 345 19.22 -2.86 -2.32
CA TRP A 345 19.42 -3.85 -1.25
C TRP A 345 20.71 -4.67 -1.35
N LEU A 346 21.57 -4.39 -2.34
CA LEU A 346 22.91 -4.95 -2.41
C LEU A 346 23.89 -3.94 -3.03
N ARG A 347 23.66 -3.52 -4.28
CA ARG A 347 24.60 -2.69 -5.04
C ARG A 347 24.95 -1.36 -4.37
N PHE A 348 23.94 -0.64 -3.86
CA PHE A 348 24.11 0.70 -3.29
C PHE A 348 24.32 0.68 -1.78
N CYS A 349 23.64 -0.21 -1.04
CA CYS A 349 23.80 -0.27 0.42
C CYS A 349 25.08 -0.99 0.86
N ASN A 350 25.66 -1.84 0.00
CA ASN A 350 26.86 -2.61 0.31
C ASN A 350 27.84 -2.62 -0.89
N PRO A 351 28.47 -1.47 -1.19
CA PRO A 351 29.35 -1.32 -2.35
C PRO A 351 30.58 -2.24 -2.29
N GLU A 352 31.20 -2.39 -1.12
CA GLU A 352 32.36 -3.27 -0.91
C GLU A 352 32.04 -4.72 -1.27
N LEU A 353 30.92 -5.26 -0.76
CA LEU A 353 30.49 -6.62 -1.11
C LEU A 353 30.14 -6.73 -2.60
N SER A 354 29.56 -5.68 -3.17
CA SER A 354 29.18 -5.65 -4.58
C SER A 354 30.40 -5.67 -5.51
N GLU A 355 31.50 -5.06 -5.12
CA GLU A 355 32.78 -5.12 -5.83
C GLU A 355 33.38 -6.53 -5.79
N ILE A 356 33.35 -7.19 -4.62
CA ILE A 356 33.75 -8.60 -4.47
C ILE A 356 32.91 -9.48 -5.41
N VAL A 357 31.58 -9.37 -5.34
CA VAL A 357 30.68 -10.13 -6.21
C VAL A 357 31.02 -9.92 -7.70
N THR A 358 31.26 -8.67 -8.10
CA THR A 358 31.62 -8.30 -9.49
C THR A 358 32.96 -8.90 -9.91
N LYS A 359 33.97 -8.83 -9.03
CA LYS A 359 35.31 -9.39 -9.25
C LYS A 359 35.24 -10.90 -9.46
N TRP A 360 34.59 -11.62 -8.56
CA TRP A 360 34.54 -13.09 -8.59
C TRP A 360 33.66 -13.63 -9.71
N LEU A 361 32.57 -12.94 -10.05
CA LEU A 361 31.76 -13.27 -11.24
C LEU A 361 32.35 -12.73 -12.55
N LYS A 362 33.39 -11.89 -12.49
CA LYS A 362 34.00 -11.17 -13.62
C LYS A 362 32.99 -10.35 -14.43
N THR A 363 31.93 -9.87 -13.79
CA THR A 363 30.85 -9.10 -14.43
C THR A 363 29.99 -8.37 -13.40
N ASP A 364 29.49 -7.17 -13.74
CA ASP A 364 28.53 -6.41 -12.91
C ASP A 364 27.07 -6.63 -13.33
N LYS A 365 26.85 -7.45 -14.38
CA LYS A 365 25.53 -7.73 -14.97
C LYS A 365 24.56 -8.36 -13.96
N TRP A 366 25.06 -8.94 -12.87
CA TRP A 366 24.25 -9.49 -11.79
C TRP A 366 23.29 -8.44 -11.16
N THR A 367 23.63 -7.15 -11.27
CA THR A 367 22.77 -6.06 -10.77
C THR A 367 21.39 -6.02 -11.46
N SER A 368 21.34 -6.46 -12.73
CA SER A 368 20.10 -6.56 -13.54
C SER A 368 19.69 -7.99 -13.85
N ASN A 369 20.56 -8.99 -13.65
CA ASN A 369 20.26 -10.42 -13.76
C ASN A 369 20.77 -11.16 -12.51
N LEU A 370 19.96 -11.17 -11.45
CA LEU A 370 20.40 -11.62 -10.12
C LEU A 370 20.70 -13.13 -10.07
N ASP A 371 20.19 -13.93 -11.01
CA ASP A 371 20.45 -15.37 -11.08
C ASP A 371 21.93 -15.69 -11.31
N LEU A 372 22.71 -14.75 -11.85
CA LEU A 372 24.17 -14.87 -12.02
C LEU A 372 24.91 -15.06 -10.68
N LEU A 373 24.31 -14.69 -9.54
CA LEU A 373 24.88 -14.96 -8.23
C LEU A 373 25.08 -16.45 -7.95
N THR A 374 24.36 -17.34 -8.65
CA THR A 374 24.59 -18.79 -8.58
C THR A 374 26.02 -19.18 -8.99
N GLY A 375 26.69 -18.38 -9.82
CA GLY A 375 28.08 -18.59 -10.22
C GLY A 375 29.07 -18.54 -9.04
N LEU A 376 28.72 -17.85 -7.94
CA LEU A 376 29.55 -17.78 -6.74
C LEU A 376 29.68 -19.14 -6.03
N ARG A 377 28.74 -20.07 -6.26
CA ARG A 377 28.79 -21.43 -5.65
C ARG A 377 30.07 -22.19 -5.99
N LYS A 378 30.69 -21.90 -7.15
CA LYS A 378 31.95 -22.52 -7.58
C LYS A 378 33.15 -22.12 -6.72
N PHE A 379 33.04 -21.02 -5.99
CA PHE A 379 34.08 -20.47 -5.12
C PHE A 379 33.69 -20.60 -3.64
N ALA A 380 32.69 -21.42 -3.32
CA ALA A 380 32.13 -21.52 -1.97
C ALA A 380 33.17 -21.99 -0.93
N ASP A 381 34.20 -22.72 -1.34
CA ASP A 381 35.29 -23.20 -0.48
C ASP A 381 36.62 -22.46 -0.73
N ASP A 382 36.61 -21.36 -1.51
CA ASP A 382 37.83 -20.59 -1.81
C ASP A 382 38.17 -19.66 -0.63
N GLU A 383 39.31 -19.93 0.02
CA GLU A 383 39.77 -19.17 1.19
C GLU A 383 40.02 -17.69 0.89
N LYS A 384 40.40 -17.32 -0.35
CA LYS A 384 40.59 -15.91 -0.72
C LYS A 384 39.26 -15.19 -0.79
N LEU A 385 38.22 -15.83 -1.33
CA LEU A 385 36.86 -15.28 -1.30
C LEU A 385 36.39 -15.10 0.15
N HIS A 386 36.65 -16.08 1.01
CA HIS A 386 36.27 -15.99 2.43
C HIS A 386 36.94 -14.83 3.14
N ALA A 387 38.24 -14.62 2.93
CA ALA A 387 38.99 -13.52 3.52
C ALA A 387 38.42 -12.15 3.07
N GLU A 388 38.16 -11.98 1.77
CA GLU A 388 37.55 -10.76 1.22
C GLU A 388 36.14 -10.54 1.77
N TRP A 389 35.33 -11.60 1.84
CA TRP A 389 33.96 -11.54 2.36
C TRP A 389 33.91 -11.20 3.85
N ALA A 390 34.80 -11.78 4.65
CA ALA A 390 34.94 -11.49 6.07
C ALA A 390 35.36 -10.03 6.30
N ALA A 391 36.32 -9.52 5.51
CA ALA A 391 36.74 -8.14 5.58
C ALA A 391 35.60 -7.16 5.26
N ALA A 392 34.84 -7.39 4.18
CA ALA A 392 33.68 -6.55 3.82
C ALA A 392 32.56 -6.61 4.88
N LYS A 393 32.33 -7.78 5.48
CA LYS A 393 31.39 -7.91 6.60
C LYS A 393 31.85 -7.11 7.80
N LEU A 394 33.13 -7.22 8.18
CA LEU A 394 33.69 -6.50 9.32
C LEU A 394 33.66 -4.98 9.13
N ALA A 395 33.98 -4.49 7.93
CA ALA A 395 33.87 -3.07 7.59
C ALA A 395 32.42 -2.56 7.74
N SER A 396 31.44 -3.33 7.28
CA SER A 396 30.02 -3.02 7.46
C SER A 396 29.60 -3.05 8.95
N LYS A 397 30.11 -3.99 9.74
CA LYS A 397 29.85 -4.06 11.19
C LYS A 397 30.44 -2.87 11.94
N LYS A 398 31.62 -2.40 11.56
CA LYS A 398 32.23 -1.18 12.12
C LYS A 398 31.38 0.06 11.85
N ARG A 399 30.86 0.20 10.63
CA ARG A 399 29.90 1.28 10.30
C ARG A 399 28.63 1.20 11.15
N LEU A 400 28.06 0.01 11.31
CA LEU A 400 26.88 -0.19 12.15
C LEU A 400 27.17 0.10 13.63
N ALA A 401 28.32 -0.34 14.15
CA ALA A 401 28.73 -0.05 15.53
C ALA A 401 28.85 1.46 15.79
N LYS A 402 29.43 2.21 14.86
CA LYS A 402 29.44 3.67 14.91
C LYS A 402 28.03 4.25 14.91
N HIS A 403 27.17 3.78 14.00
CA HIS A 403 25.79 4.27 13.93
C HIS A 403 25.01 4.02 15.23
N VAL A 404 25.14 2.82 15.83
CA VAL A 404 24.51 2.48 17.10
C VAL A 404 25.00 3.40 18.23
N LEU A 405 26.30 3.67 18.31
CA LEU A 405 26.84 4.63 19.26
C LEU A 405 26.26 6.03 19.04
N ASP A 406 26.21 6.50 17.78
CA ASP A 406 25.72 7.84 17.45
C ASP A 406 24.23 8.03 17.81
N VAL A 407 23.38 7.00 17.66
CA VAL A 407 21.92 7.10 17.89
C VAL A 407 21.43 6.58 19.24
N THR A 408 22.24 5.80 19.97
CA THR A 408 21.84 5.23 21.27
C THR A 408 22.79 5.54 22.42
N GLY A 409 24.02 6.00 22.13
CA GLY A 409 25.09 6.14 23.14
C GLY A 409 25.75 4.83 23.54
N VAL A 410 25.34 3.68 22.99
CA VAL A 410 25.88 2.37 23.36
C VAL A 410 27.02 1.95 22.42
N THR A 411 28.19 1.67 23.00
CA THR A 411 29.31 1.05 22.28
C THR A 411 29.10 -0.45 22.14
N ILE A 412 29.21 -0.98 20.92
CA ILE A 412 29.12 -2.41 20.62
C ILE A 412 30.39 -2.93 19.96
N ASP A 413 30.79 -4.16 20.27
CA ASP A 413 31.98 -4.79 19.71
C ASP A 413 31.71 -5.34 18.29
N PRO A 414 32.34 -4.81 17.23
CA PRO A 414 32.15 -5.31 15.87
C PRO A 414 32.73 -6.72 15.63
N ASN A 415 33.43 -7.33 16.59
CA ASN A 415 33.86 -8.73 16.50
C ASN A 415 32.82 -9.72 17.06
N SER A 416 31.85 -9.24 17.85
CA SER A 416 30.75 -10.07 18.34
C SER A 416 29.80 -10.51 17.22
N LEU A 417 29.04 -11.59 17.41
CA LEU A 417 27.95 -11.93 16.49
C LEU A 417 26.86 -10.85 16.54
N PHE A 418 26.51 -10.28 15.39
CA PHE A 418 25.38 -9.33 15.27
C PHE A 418 24.09 -10.09 14.97
N ASP A 419 23.18 -10.12 15.94
CA ASP A 419 21.89 -10.82 15.91
C ASP A 419 20.77 -9.77 15.84
N ILE A 420 20.04 -9.71 14.73
CA ILE A 420 19.20 -8.56 14.36
C ILE A 420 17.77 -9.00 14.06
N GLN A 421 16.79 -8.42 14.77
CA GLN A 421 15.37 -8.55 14.46
C GLN A 421 14.74 -7.17 14.21
N ILE A 422 14.45 -6.87 12.93
CA ILE A 422 13.88 -5.59 12.46
C ILE A 422 12.59 -5.86 11.67
N LYS A 423 11.44 -5.47 12.22
CA LYS A 423 10.06 -5.56 11.71
C LYS A 423 9.07 -4.94 12.71
N ARG A 424 7.90 -4.50 12.26
CA ARG A 424 6.80 -4.02 13.14
C ARG A 424 6.64 -4.88 14.42
N ILE A 425 6.56 -4.24 15.59
CA ILE A 425 6.25 -4.93 16.84
C ILE A 425 4.84 -5.50 16.76
N HIS A 426 4.71 -6.82 16.97
CA HIS A 426 3.42 -7.49 17.04
C HIS A 426 3.61 -8.86 17.71
N GLU A 427 2.62 -9.30 18.49
CA GLU A 427 2.66 -10.59 19.18
C GLU A 427 3.00 -11.77 18.25
N TYR A 428 2.35 -11.88 17.08
CA TYR A 428 2.64 -12.96 16.13
C TYR A 428 4.04 -12.89 15.50
N LYS A 429 4.72 -11.73 15.56
CA LYS A 429 6.12 -11.57 15.10
C LYS A 429 7.14 -12.01 16.17
N ARG A 430 6.68 -12.29 17.39
CA ARG A 430 7.43 -12.94 18.48
C ARG A 430 8.72 -12.23 18.89
N GLN A 431 8.73 -10.89 18.94
CA GLN A 431 9.84 -10.14 19.55
C GLN A 431 9.98 -10.49 21.04
N LEU A 432 8.86 -10.75 21.72
CA LEU A 432 8.85 -11.23 23.11
C LEU A 432 9.62 -12.54 23.29
N LEU A 433 9.46 -13.49 22.36
CA LEU A 433 10.21 -14.75 22.37
C LEU A 433 11.72 -14.50 22.24
N ASN A 434 12.12 -13.60 21.33
CA ASN A 434 13.54 -13.28 21.13
C ASN A 434 14.16 -12.66 22.39
N ILE A 435 13.50 -11.67 23.00
CA ILE A 435 14.02 -11.01 24.20
C ILE A 435 14.06 -11.96 25.41
N LEU A 436 13.06 -12.85 25.59
CA LEU A 436 13.10 -13.89 26.62
C LEU A 436 14.29 -14.84 26.43
N GLY A 437 14.61 -15.20 25.18
CA GLY A 437 15.81 -15.96 24.85
C GLY A 437 17.11 -15.22 25.20
N ALA A 438 17.15 -13.90 25.00
CA ALA A 438 18.30 -13.08 25.41
C ALA A 438 18.43 -12.99 26.94
N VAL A 439 17.32 -12.83 27.66
CA VAL A 439 17.27 -12.85 29.14
C VAL A 439 17.78 -14.19 29.69
N TYR A 440 17.35 -15.31 29.10
CA TYR A 440 17.84 -16.64 29.48
C TYR A 440 19.36 -16.77 29.29
N ARG A 441 19.88 -16.35 28.13
CA ARG A 441 21.34 -16.34 27.87
C ARG A 441 22.09 -15.48 28.88
N TYR A 442 21.58 -14.30 29.19
CA TYR A 442 22.16 -13.42 30.20
C TYR A 442 22.20 -14.09 31.58
N LYS A 443 21.10 -14.69 32.03
CA LYS A 443 21.04 -15.43 33.31
C LYS A 443 22.09 -16.55 33.35
N LYS A 444 22.21 -17.34 32.29
CA LYS A 444 23.20 -18.42 32.21
C LYS A 444 24.64 -17.91 32.24
N LEU A 445 24.94 -16.82 31.53
CA LEU A 445 26.25 -16.17 31.61
C LEU A 445 26.57 -15.70 33.03
N LYS A 446 25.59 -15.16 33.77
CA LYS A 446 25.78 -14.74 35.17
C LYS A 446 26.08 -15.89 36.12
N GLU A 447 25.54 -17.08 35.85
CA GLU A 447 25.76 -18.32 36.62
C GLU A 447 27.10 -19.00 36.31
N MET A 448 27.67 -18.76 35.12
CA MET A 448 28.94 -19.35 34.68
C MET A 448 30.17 -18.77 35.37
N SER A 449 31.22 -19.58 35.49
CA SER A 449 32.58 -19.15 35.83
C SER A 449 33.18 -18.26 34.74
N ALA A 450 34.29 -17.58 35.04
CA ALA A 450 34.99 -16.76 34.04
C ALA A 450 35.52 -17.62 32.88
N GLU A 451 36.05 -18.82 33.18
CA GLU A 451 36.57 -19.77 32.20
C GLU A 451 35.47 -20.32 31.30
N GLU A 452 34.27 -20.58 31.86
CA GLU A 452 33.11 -21.02 31.09
C GLU A 452 32.62 -19.92 30.14
N ARG A 453 32.59 -18.66 30.59
CA ARG A 453 32.18 -17.52 29.75
C ARG A 453 33.08 -17.32 28.53
N GLN A 454 34.39 -17.56 28.66
CA GLN A 454 35.34 -17.44 27.55
C GLN A 454 35.05 -18.43 26.40
N LYS A 455 34.36 -19.53 26.68
CA LYS A 455 33.96 -20.53 25.67
C LYS A 455 32.68 -20.16 24.92
N VAL A 456 31.99 -19.10 25.34
CA VAL A 456 30.74 -18.65 24.72
C VAL A 456 31.02 -17.62 23.63
N THR A 457 30.34 -17.74 22.48
CA THR A 457 30.44 -16.74 21.40
C THR A 457 29.87 -15.38 21.85
N PRO A 458 30.66 -14.29 21.86
CA PRO A 458 30.15 -12.96 22.13
C PRO A 458 29.05 -12.57 21.13
N ARG A 459 27.99 -11.92 21.60
CA ARG A 459 26.85 -11.55 20.76
C ARG A 459 26.28 -10.18 21.13
N THR A 460 25.98 -9.37 20.12
CA THR A 460 25.19 -8.14 20.24
C THR A 460 23.81 -8.39 19.62
N VAL A 461 22.77 -8.38 20.45
CA VAL A 461 21.36 -8.54 20.03
C VAL A 461 20.74 -7.16 19.80
N MET A 462 20.18 -6.92 18.61
CA MET A 462 19.56 -5.65 18.22
C MET A 462 18.11 -5.88 17.80
N ASN A 463 17.19 -5.20 18.49
CA ASN A 463 15.77 -5.14 18.14
C ASN A 463 15.42 -3.69 17.80
N VAL A 464 15.05 -3.40 16.55
CA VAL A 464 14.75 -2.02 16.09
C VAL A 464 13.41 -2.02 15.38
N ASN A 465 12.35 -1.56 16.04
CA ASN A 465 11.00 -1.81 15.58
C ASN A 465 10.04 -0.71 16.07
N PRO A 466 9.24 -0.07 15.20
CA PRO A 466 8.11 0.72 15.64
C PRO A 466 7.01 -0.21 16.18
N ALA A 467 6.47 0.12 17.35
CA ALA A 467 5.16 -0.35 17.78
C ALA A 467 4.11 0.61 17.22
N MET A 468 2.99 0.12 16.69
CA MET A 468 1.86 1.01 16.42
C MET A 468 1.06 1.14 17.72
N ALA A 469 0.82 2.35 18.22
CA ALA A 469 -0.26 2.56 19.17
C ALA A 469 -1.59 2.20 18.48
N LEU A 470 -2.15 1.04 18.82
CA LEU A 470 -3.58 0.69 18.62
C LEU A 470 -4.19 1.14 17.29
N VAL A 471 -3.57 0.79 16.17
CA VAL A 471 -4.33 0.65 14.92
C VAL A 471 -4.77 -0.81 14.89
N ASP A 472 -5.96 -1.07 15.42
CA ASP A 472 -6.64 -2.34 15.22
C ASP A 472 -6.76 -2.52 13.71
N TRP A 473 -5.99 -3.46 13.16
CA TRP A 473 -6.19 -3.93 11.80
C TRP A 473 -7.47 -4.78 11.82
N CYS A 474 -8.64 -4.11 11.86
CA CYS A 474 -9.95 -4.70 11.60
C CYS A 474 -10.19 -4.96 10.11
#